data_AF-A3QR90-F1
#
_entry.id   AF-A3QR90-F1
#
_cell.length_a   1.000
_cell.length_b   1.000
_cell.length_c   1.000
_cell.angle_alpha   90.00
_cell.angle_beta   90.00
_cell.angle_gamma   90.00
#
_symmetry.space_group_name_H-M   'P 1'
#
loop_
_entity.id
_entity.type
_entity.pdbx_description
1 polymer ?
#
loop_
_entity_poly.entity_id
_entity_poly.type
_entity_poly.pdbx_seq_one_letter_code
_entity_poly.pdbx_strand_id
1 'polypeptide(L)' 'RYCQNGMASILTGVRVRSSIAEVNPDLPSTRTEEPLVVIFPVGRPLNEWPPGTLIERNGSEL' A
#
# COMPACT_ATOMS: atom_id res chain seq x y z
N ARG A 1 15.13 -10.06 5.58
CA ARG A 1 15.55 -9.06 6.59
C ARG A 1 15.63 -7.68 5.93
N TYR A 2 14.49 -7.05 5.60
CA TYR A 2 14.49 -5.74 4.91
C TYR A 2 14.71 -4.55 5.86
N CYS A 3 14.47 -4.73 7.15
CA CYS A 3 14.48 -3.64 8.14
C CYS A 3 15.78 -3.56 8.97
N GLN A 4 16.80 -4.38 8.68
CA GLN A 4 17.99 -4.47 9.53
C GLN A 4 19.08 -3.42 9.27
N ASN A 5 18.93 -2.61 8.22
CA ASN A 5 19.93 -1.63 7.82
C ASN A 5 19.34 -0.20 7.66
N GLY A 6 18.21 0.10 8.32
CA GLY A 6 17.66 1.47 8.37
C GLY A 6 17.00 1.98 7.09
N MET A 7 16.87 1.15 6.06
CA MET A 7 16.25 1.54 4.78
C MET A 7 14.72 1.51 4.80
N ALA A 8 14.09 0.89 5.81
CA ALA A 8 12.65 0.83 5.95
C ALA A 8 12.23 0.74 7.42
N SER A 9 11.06 1.28 7.74
CA SER A 9 10.47 1.22 9.09
C SER A 9 9.20 0.36 9.08
N ILE A 10 9.03 -0.48 10.09
CA ILE A 10 7.76 -1.20 10.32
C ILE A 10 6.90 -0.33 11.23
N LEU A 11 5.66 -0.07 10.81
CA LEU A 11 4.65 0.58 11.64
C LEU A 11 3.65 -0.46 12.13
N THR A 12 3.48 -0.54 13.44
CA THR A 12 2.57 -1.49 14.10
C THR A 12 1.30 -0.78 14.58
N GLY A 13 0.22 -1.55 14.81
CA GLY A 13 -1.06 -1.01 15.31
C GLY A 13 -1.86 -0.20 14.28
N VAL A 14 -1.50 -0.28 13.00
CA VAL A 14 -2.25 0.38 11.92
C VAL A 14 -3.46 -0.46 11.56
N ARG A 15 -4.65 0.15 11.65
CA ARG A 15 -5.90 -0.42 11.14
C ARG A 15 -6.22 0.21 9.80
N VAL A 16 -6.38 -0.63 8.78
CA VAL A 16 -6.71 -0.21 7.41
C VAL A 16 -8.12 -0.64 7.09
N ARG A 17 -8.96 0.31 6.65
CA ARG A 17 -10.28 0.02 6.09
C ARG A 17 -10.20 0.01 4.57
N SER A 18 -10.54 -1.12 3.95
CA SER A 18 -10.47 -1.32 2.50
C SER A 18 -11.78 -1.87 1.97
N SER A 19 -12.03 -1.66 0.67
CA SER A 19 -13.16 -2.31 -0.03
C SER A 19 -12.99 -3.83 0.01
N ILE A 20 -14.09 -4.55 0.18
CA ILE A 20 -14.07 -6.01 -0.03
C ILE A 20 -13.85 -6.29 -1.52
N ALA A 21 -13.09 -7.34 -1.83
CA ALA A 21 -12.72 -7.64 -3.21
C ALA A 21 -13.91 -8.14 -4.03
N GLU A 22 -14.80 -8.90 -3.39
CA GLU A 22 -16.04 -9.39 -3.98
C GLU A 22 -17.21 -8.66 -3.34
N VAL A 23 -18.01 -7.99 -4.18
CA VAL A 23 -19.22 -7.32 -3.70
C VAL A 23 -20.21 -8.39 -3.24
N ASN A 24 -20.56 -8.34 -1.96
CA ASN A 24 -21.57 -9.20 -1.36
C ASN A 24 -22.66 -8.33 -0.72
N PRO A 25 -23.93 -8.43 -1.17
CA PRO A 25 -25.04 -7.64 -0.62
C PRO A 25 -25.29 -7.85 0.87
N ASP A 26 -24.92 -9.01 1.41
CA ASP A 26 -25.14 -9.41 2.80
C ASP A 26 -23.99 -8.97 3.71
N LEU A 27 -22.89 -8.45 3.15
CA LEU A 27 -21.73 -7.98 3.90
C LEU A 27 -21.54 -6.46 3.74
N PRO A 28 -20.91 -5.81 4.74
CA PRO A 28 -20.47 -4.43 4.58
C PRO A 28 -19.52 -4.28 3.40
N SER A 29 -19.65 -3.19 2.63
CA SER A 29 -18.79 -2.90 1.46
C SER A 29 -17.31 -2.71 1.78
N THR A 30 -16.96 -2.62 3.07
CA THR A 30 -15.58 -2.46 3.54
C THR A 30 -15.27 -3.39 4.70
N ARG A 31 -14.00 -3.78 4.82
CA ARG A 31 -13.45 -4.51 5.96
C ARG A 31 -12.32 -3.73 6.62
N THR A 32 -12.12 -3.96 7.92
CA THR A 32 -10.98 -3.39 8.66
C THR A 32 -9.98 -4.50 8.97
N GLU A 33 -8.72 -4.29 8.61
CA GLU A 33 -7.63 -5.25 8.77
C GLU A 33 -6.44 -4.59 9.49
N GLU A 34 -5.54 -5.41 10.04
CA GLU A 34 -4.30 -4.97 10.70
C GLU A 34 -3.08 -5.46 9.89
N PRO A 35 -2.83 -4.87 8.70
CA PRO A 35 -1.73 -5.31 7.85
C PRO A 35 -0.36 -4.94 8.44
N LEU A 36 0.67 -5.66 8.02
CA LEU A 36 2.06 -5.25 8.22
C LEU A 36 2.34 -4.03 7.34
N VAL A 37 2.55 -2.87 7.96
CA VAL A 37 2.91 -1.64 7.24
C VAL A 37 4.42 -1.46 7.23
N VAL A 38 4.99 -1.34 6.03
CA VAL A 38 6.42 -1.06 5.81
C VAL A 38 6.56 0.27 5.08
N ILE A 39 7.30 1.19 5.68
CA ILE A 39 7.56 2.52 5.13
C ILE A 39 8.95 2.54 4.52
N PHE A 40 9.05 2.90 3.24
CA PHE A 40 10.31 3.17 2.56
C PHE A 40 10.47 4.68 2.34
N PRO A 41 11.57 5.28 2.81
CA PRO A 41 11.86 6.67 2.51
C PRO A 41 12.22 6.82 1.04
N VAL A 42 11.65 7.82 0.36
CA VAL A 42 12.08 8.20 -0.98
C VAL A 42 13.01 9.40 -0.88
N GLY A 43 14.25 9.23 -1.34
CA GLY A 43 15.31 10.22 -1.15
C GLY A 43 15.29 11.40 -2.13
N ARG A 44 14.36 11.44 -3.08
CA ARG A 44 14.23 12.53 -4.07
C ARG A 44 12.78 13.01 -4.18
N PRO A 45 12.55 14.31 -4.34
CA PRO A 45 11.21 14.83 -4.60
C PRO A 45 10.70 14.34 -5.95
N LEU A 46 9.37 14.27 -6.10
CA LEU A 46 8.72 13.67 -7.26
C LEU A 46 9.11 14.33 -8.60
N ASN A 47 9.41 15.64 -8.59
CA ASN A 47 9.84 16.40 -9.77
C ASN A 47 11.23 16.00 -10.29
N GLU A 48 12.03 15.28 -9.49
CA GLU A 48 13.34 14.76 -9.89
C GLU A 48 13.27 13.30 -10.36
N TRP A 49 12.10 12.67 -10.33
CA TRP A 49 11.96 11.28 -10.76
C TRP A 49 11.99 11.21 -12.29
N PRO A 50 12.59 10.16 -12.86
CA PRO A 50 12.59 9.99 -14.31
C PRO A 50 11.14 9.90 -14.82
N PRO A 51 10.83 10.48 -15.99
CA PRO A 51 9.51 10.34 -16.58
C PRO A 51 9.23 8.85 -16.82
N GLY A 52 8.14 8.36 -16.25
CA GLY A 52 7.63 7.03 -16.56
C GLY A 52 7.05 7.03 -17.97
N THR A 53 7.38 6.01 -18.76
CA THR A 53 6.80 5.82 -20.11
C THR A 53 5.56 4.94 -20.11
N LEU A 54 5.40 4.09 -19.07
CA LEU A 54 4.28 3.19 -18.90
C LEU A 54 4.04 2.92 -17.41
N ILE A 55 2.79 2.95 -16.99
CA ILE A 55 2.37 2.46 -15.67
C ILE A 55 1.45 1.27 -15.93
N GLU A 56 1.95 0.06 -15.70
CA GLU A 56 1.14 -1.15 -15.74
C GLU A 56 0.49 -1.36 -14.37
N ARG A 57 -0.85 -1.39 -14.35
CA ARG A 57 -1.62 -1.62 -13.13
C ARG A 57 -2.12 -3.07 -13.13
N ASN A 58 -1.46 -3.94 -12.36
CA ASN A 58 -1.86 -5.33 -12.19
C ASN A 58 -2.82 -5.57 -11.00
N GLY A 59 -3.47 -4.51 -10.51
CA GLY A 59 -4.46 -4.60 -9.43
C GLY A 59 -5.87 -4.77 -9.99
N SER A 60 -6.83 -5.14 -9.12
CA SER A 60 -8.24 -5.08 -9.49
C SER A 60 -8.55 -3.68 -10.04
N GLU A 61 -8.95 -3.63 -11.31
CA GLU A 61 -9.66 -2.47 -11.86
C GLU A 61 -10.89 -2.25 -10.96
N LEU A 62 -11.19 -1.00 -10.64
CA LEU A 62 -12.43 -0.63 -9.95
C LEU A 62 -13.63 -0.82 -10.87
#